data_AF-A0A972AK25-F1
#
_entry.id   AF-A0A972AK25-F1
#
_cell.length_a   1.000
_cell.length_b   1.000
_cell.length_c   1.000
_cell.angle_alpha   90.00
_cell.angle_beta   90.00
_cell.angle_gamma   90.00
#
_symmetry.space_group_name_H-M   'P 1'
#
loop_
_entity.id
_entity.type
_entity.pdbx_description
1 polymer ?
#
loop_
_entity_poly.entity_id
_entity_poly.type
_entity_poly.pdbx_seq_one_letter_code
_entity_poly.pdbx_strand_id
1 'polypeptide(L)' 'MIKQCVLEDSPCTNCGECLVCDLDSGKVCDNCCRCIDRDADYIAIDIDEIMDE' A
#
# COMPACT_ATOMS: atom_id res chain seq x y z
N MET A 1 18.20 1.12 16.65
CA MET A 1 18.03 1.44 15.21
C MET A 1 16.79 2.31 15.09
N ILE A 2 16.84 3.40 14.32
CA ILE A 2 15.70 4.31 14.14
C ILE A 2 14.90 3.85 12.91
N LYS A 3 13.59 3.65 13.07
CA LYS A 3 12.68 3.27 11.98
C LYS A 3 12.38 4.51 11.11
N GLN A 4 12.46 4.38 9.79
CA GLN A 4 12.05 5.45 8.86
C GLN A 4 10.53 5.41 8.62
N CYS A 5 9.95 6.57 8.32
CA CYS A 5 8.57 6.67 7.90
C CYS A 5 8.40 6.07 6.50
N VAL A 6 7.22 5.51 6.22
CA VAL A 6 6.89 4.92 4.92
C VAL A 6 6.20 5.91 3.98
N LEU A 7 5.70 7.02 4.52
CA LEU A 7 5.04 8.08 3.75
C LEU A 7 5.97 9.28 3.50
N GLU A 8 6.95 9.50 4.38
CA GLU A 8 7.80 10.70 4.40
C GLU A 8 9.28 10.30 4.53
N ASP A 9 10.18 11.13 4.03
CA ASP A 9 11.63 10.93 4.17
C ASP A 9 12.14 11.45 5.53
N SER A 10 11.64 10.87 6.62
CA SER A 10 11.98 11.26 7.99
C SER A 10 11.81 10.12 9.02
N PRO A 11 12.44 10.21 10.21
CA PRO A 11 12.25 9.24 11.27
C PRO A 11 10.79 9.06 11.68
N CYS A 12 10.36 7.80 11.82
CA CYS A 12 9.00 7.48 12.23
C CYS A 12 8.71 7.96 13.66
N THR A 13 7.67 8.78 13.81
CA THR A 13 7.20 9.32 15.10
C THR A 13 6.09 8.49 15.74
N ASN A 14 5.66 7.40 15.09
CA ASN A 14 4.47 6.61 15.44
C ASN A 14 3.16 7.42 15.39
N CYS A 15 3.01 8.32 14.41
CA CYS A 15 1.77 9.10 14.21
C CYS A 15 0.55 8.24 13.85
N GLY A 16 0.75 7.08 13.21
CA GLY A 16 -0.33 6.16 12.83
C GLY A 16 -1.00 6.48 11.49
N GLU A 17 -0.59 7.54 10.78
CA GLU A 17 -1.19 7.93 9.49
C GLU A 17 -1.12 6.83 8.44
N CYS A 18 0.00 6.12 8.35
CA CYS A 18 0.18 4.98 7.42
C CYS A 18 -0.72 3.76 7.72
N LEU A 19 -1.48 3.78 8.82
CA LEU A 19 -2.44 2.74 9.17
C LEU A 19 -3.87 3.10 8.75
N VAL A 20 -4.11 4.31 8.23
CA VAL A 20 -5.43 4.81 7.86
C VAL A 20 -5.55 4.87 6.34
N CYS A 21 -6.75 4.64 5.81
CA CYS A 21 -6.99 4.70 4.37
C CYS A 21 -7.00 6.15 3.88
N ASP A 22 -6.25 6.44 2.81
CA ASP A 22 -6.21 7.79 2.22
C ASP A 22 -7.57 8.27 1.69
N LEU A 23 -8.48 7.35 1.37
CA LEU A 23 -9.84 7.66 0.90
C LEU A 23 -10.86 7.77 2.04
N ASP A 24 -10.58 7.19 3.21
CA ASP A 24 -11.51 7.14 4.34
C ASP A 24 -10.75 7.12 5.67
N SER A 25 -10.77 8.26 6.36
CA SER A 25 -10.09 8.45 7.64
C SER A 25 -10.68 7.62 8.79
N GLY A 26 -11.88 7.05 8.62
CA GLY A 26 -12.50 6.12 9.58
C GLY A 26 -12.09 4.66 9.37
N LYS A 27 -11.36 4.35 8.30
CA LYS A 27 -11.01 2.99 7.90
C LYS A 27 -9.51 2.70 8.12
N VAL A 28 -9.20 1.57 8.76
CA VAL A 28 -7.83 1.03 8.78
C VAL A 28 -7.43 0.58 7.38
N CYS A 29 -6.25 0.99 6.92
CA CYS A 29 -5.72 0.58 5.64
C CYS A 29 -5.55 -0.95 5.60
N ASP A 30 -6.20 -1.58 4.64
CA ASP A 30 -6.18 -3.01 4.37
C ASP A 30 -5.39 -3.35 3.11
N ASN A 31 -4.58 -2.39 2.61
CA ASN A 31 -3.83 -2.49 1.36
C ASN A 31 -4.69 -2.87 0.15
N CYS A 32 -5.96 -2.45 0.10
CA CYS A 32 -6.84 -2.72 -1.05
C CYS A 32 -6.48 -1.92 -2.32
N CYS A 33 -5.49 -1.03 -2.24
CA CYS A 33 -4.96 -0.22 -3.36
C CYS A 33 -6.01 0.62 -4.10
N ARG A 34 -7.16 0.92 -3.49
CA ARG A 34 -8.21 1.77 -4.09
C ARG A 34 -7.84 3.25 -4.13
N CYS A 35 -6.95 3.69 -3.24
CA CYS A 35 -6.43 5.06 -3.17
C CYS A 35 -5.35 5.35 -4.21
N ILE A 36 -4.77 4.30 -4.81
CA ILE A 36 -3.72 4.44 -5.81
C ILE A 36 -4.39 4.79 -7.14
N ASP A 37 -3.94 5.89 -7.75
CA ASP A 37 -4.46 6.37 -9.02
C ASP A 37 -4.28 5.29 -10.10
N ARG A 38 -5.33 5.08 -10.88
CA ARG A 38 -5.41 4.01 -11.89
C ARG A 38 -5.08 4.49 -13.29
N ASP A 39 -4.49 5.68 -13.42
CA ASP A 39 -3.95 6.21 -14.69
C ASP A 39 -2.67 5.46 -15.13
N ALA A 40 -2.75 4.14 -15.16
CA ALA A 40 -1.85 3.23 -15.86
C ALA A 40 -2.69 2.46 -16.88
N ASP A 41 -2.17 2.28 -18.09
CA ASP A 41 -2.96 1.77 -19.22
C ASP A 41 -3.58 0.37 -18.94
N TYR A 42 -2.90 -0.50 -18.16
CA TYR A 42 -3.47 -1.74 -17.60
C TYR A 42 -2.74 -2.19 -16.32
N ILE A 43 -3.46 -2.93 -15.46
CA ILE A 43 -2.89 -3.83 -14.46
C ILE A 43 -3.24 -5.25 -14.92
N ALA A 44 -2.24 -6.10 -15.16
CA ALA A 44 -2.44 -7.48 -15.59
C ALA A 44 -1.64 -8.45 -14.70
N ILE A 45 -2.21 -9.64 -14.49
CA ILE A 45 -1.53 -10.78 -13.90
C ILE A 45 -1.60 -11.89 -14.95
N ASP A 46 -0.49 -12.10 -15.66
CA ASP A 46 -0.36 -13.21 -16.62
C ASP A 46 0.14 -14.46 -15.88
N ILE A 47 -0.52 -15.59 -16.11
CA ILE A 47 -0.16 -16.89 -15.53
C ILE A 47 0.26 -17.80 -16.69
N ASP A 48 1.55 -18.11 -16.78
CA ASP A 48 2.11 -18.92 -17.87
C ASP A 48 1.86 -20.43 -17.68
N GLU A 49 2.06 -20.94 -16.46
CA GLU A 49 1.86 -22.35 -16.10
C GLU A 49 1.68 -22.48 -14.57
N ILE A 50 0.96 -23.50 -14.11
CA ILE A 50 0.85 -23.86 -12.69
C ILE A 50 1.62 -25.16 -12.48
N MET A 51 2.60 -25.17 -11.57
CA MET A 51 3.43 -26.34 -11.28
C MET A 51 2.93 -27.06 -10.01
N ASP A 52 2.84 -28.39 -10.07
CA ASP A 52 2.53 -29.28 -8.94
C ASP A 52 3.78 -30.09 -8.52
N GLU A 53 3.91 -30.44 -7.22
CA GLU A 53 4.71 -31.58 -6.73
C GLU A 53 3.79 -32.70 -6.20
#